data_AF-A0A924UD58-F1
#
_entry.id   AF-A0A924UD58-F1
#
_cell.length_a   1.000
_cell.length_b   1.000
_cell.length_c   1.000
_cell.angle_alpha   90.00
_cell.angle_beta   90.00
_cell.angle_gamma   90.00
#
_symmetry.space_group_name_H-M   'P 1'
#
loop_
_entity.id
_entity.type
_entity.pdbx_description
1 polymer ?
#
loop_
_entity_poly.entity_id
_entity_poly.type
_entity_poly.pdbx_seq_one_letter_code
_entity_poly.pdbx_strand_id
1 'polypeptide(L)'
;GAKRGAEAQFDMIVSLINLFLSRLARAGTLKLLPPEAARSEAALIERLSPNLPAGRVWADLAQSLGNRARRGRAVNLDPAALLMDMVLKIDEVAGTLAR
;
A
#
# COMPACT_ATOMS: atom_id res chain seq x y z
N GLY A 1 3.41 -27.18 9.51
CA GLY A 1 4.78 -26.66 9.44
C GLY A 1 4.88 -25.47 8.49
N ALA A 2 4.81 -25.66 7.18
CA ALA A 2 5.09 -24.59 6.20
C ALA A 2 3.90 -23.66 5.86
N LYS A 3 2.67 -24.19 5.72
CA LYS A 3 1.50 -23.39 5.30
C LYS A 3 1.16 -22.23 6.25
N ARG A 4 1.18 -22.48 7.57
CA ARG A 4 0.94 -21.43 8.59
C ARG A 4 2.00 -20.31 8.56
N GLY A 5 3.24 -20.64 8.20
CA GLY A 5 4.31 -19.65 8.05
C GLY A 5 4.09 -18.73 6.84
N ALA A 6 3.68 -19.32 5.70
CA ALA A 6 3.34 -18.55 4.50
C ALA A 6 2.11 -17.64 4.70
N GLU A 7 1.09 -18.11 5.42
CA GLU A 7 -0.07 -17.30 5.80
C GLU A 7 0.32 -16.10 6.68
N ALA A 8 1.14 -16.34 7.71
CA ALA A 8 1.62 -15.26 8.58
C ALA A 8 2.48 -14.23 7.80
N GLN A 9 3.30 -14.69 6.86
CA GLN A 9 4.10 -13.82 6.00
C GLN A 9 3.23 -12.97 5.08
N PHE A 10 2.22 -13.56 4.45
CA PHE A 10 1.27 -12.83 3.62
C PHE A 10 0.55 -11.74 4.43
N ASP A 11 0.06 -12.08 5.61
CA ASP A 11 -0.65 -11.16 6.51
C ASP A 11 0.25 -9.99 6.93
N MET A 12 1.52 -10.27 7.20
CA MET A 12 2.53 -9.26 7.50
C MET A 12 2.77 -8.33 6.31
N ILE A 13 2.97 -8.88 5.10
CA ILE A 13 3.20 -8.07 3.89
C ILE A 13 2.00 -7.17 3.60
N VAL A 14 0.77 -7.70 3.67
CA VAL A 14 -0.46 -6.91 3.48
C VAL A 14 -0.55 -5.79 4.52
N SER A 15 -0.18 -6.06 5.77
CA SER A 15 -0.17 -5.06 6.84
C SER A 15 0.84 -3.95 6.57
N LEU A 16 2.05 -4.30 6.11
CA LEU A 16 3.09 -3.33 5.76
C LEU A 16 2.70 -2.48 4.53
N ILE A 17 2.07 -3.08 3.52
CA ILE A 17 1.54 -2.35 2.37
C ILE A 17 0.47 -1.35 2.82
N ASN A 18 -0.48 -1.77 3.65
CA ASN A 18 -1.52 -0.87 4.16
C ASN A 18 -0.94 0.27 5.01
N LEU A 19 0.07 -0.01 5.83
CA LEU A 19 0.78 1.01 6.60
C LEU A 19 1.45 2.03 5.68
N PHE A 20 2.17 1.56 4.66
CA PHE A 20 2.83 2.43 3.69
C PHE A 20 1.83 3.33 2.94
N LEU A 21 0.74 2.76 2.42
CA LEU A 21 -0.30 3.54 1.73
C LEU A 21 -0.99 4.55 2.66
N SER A 22 -1.21 4.18 3.92
CA SER A 22 -1.77 5.09 4.93
C SER A 22 -0.83 6.27 5.22
N ARG A 23 0.49 6.03 5.21
CA ARG A 23 1.51 7.07 5.39
C ARG A 23 1.54 8.03 4.21
N LEU A 24 1.48 7.51 2.98
CA LEU A 24 1.34 8.33 1.76
C LEU A 24 0.10 9.22 1.83
N ALA A 25 -1.07 8.61 2.07
CA ALA A 25 -2.34 9.31 2.13
C ALA A 25 -2.36 10.45 3.15
N ARG A 26 -1.84 10.19 4.36
CA ARG A 26 -1.72 11.19 5.43
C ARG A 26 -0.75 12.29 5.05
N ALA A 27 0.41 11.97 4.50
CA ALA A 27 1.41 12.97 4.12
C ALA A 27 0.90 13.94 3.06
N GLY A 28 0.24 13.46 2.00
CA GLY A 28 -0.36 14.35 0.99
C GLY A 28 -1.50 15.20 1.53
N THR A 29 -2.32 14.64 2.42
CA THR A 29 -3.48 15.33 3.00
C THR A 29 -3.06 16.40 4.00
N LEU A 30 -2.13 16.08 4.90
CA LEU A 30 -1.67 16.96 5.97
C LEU A 30 -0.52 17.89 5.54
N LYS A 31 0.11 17.61 4.39
CA LYS A 31 1.35 18.26 3.93
C LYS A 31 2.46 18.19 4.97
N LEU A 32 2.53 17.08 5.69
CA LEU A 32 3.52 16.81 6.73
C LEU A 32 4.12 15.42 6.51
N LEU A 33 5.44 15.37 6.34
CA LEU A 33 6.16 14.12 6.22
C LEU A 33 6.27 13.44 7.60
N PRO A 34 5.90 12.15 7.72
CA PRO A 34 6.08 11.42 8.97
C PRO A 34 7.57 11.15 9.22
N PRO A 35 7.97 10.85 10.48
CA PRO A 35 9.31 10.34 10.76
C PRO A 35 9.63 9.13 9.90
N GLU A 36 10.83 9.08 9.33
CA GLU A 36 11.26 8.00 8.44
C GLU A 36 11.23 6.64 9.15
N ALA A 37 10.52 5.68 8.56
CA ALA A 37 10.51 4.28 8.97
C ALA A 37 11.56 3.45 8.20
N ALA A 38 11.96 3.95 7.02
CA ALA A 38 13.04 3.40 6.20
C ALA A 38 13.88 4.55 5.63
N ARG A 39 15.14 4.27 5.31
CA ARG A 39 16.06 5.24 4.72
C ARG A 39 15.44 5.87 3.47
N SER A 40 15.41 7.20 3.42
CA SER A 40 14.90 7.99 2.28
C SER A 40 13.41 7.83 2.01
N GLU A 41 12.63 7.31 2.97
CA GLU A 41 11.18 7.18 2.84
C GLU A 41 10.50 8.55 2.73
N ALA A 42 10.99 9.57 3.43
CA ALA A 42 10.37 10.90 3.38
C ALA A 42 10.42 11.50 1.97
N ALA A 43 11.58 11.40 1.30
CA ALA A 43 11.75 11.85 -0.08
C ALA A 43 10.88 11.05 -1.08
N LEU A 44 10.70 9.75 -0.85
CA LEU A 44 9.79 8.94 -1.65
C LEU A 44 8.33 9.37 -1.47
N ILE A 45 7.90 9.59 -0.22
CA ILE A 45 6.55 10.03 0.12
C ILE A 45 6.26 11.40 -0.48
N GLU A 46 7.20 12.33 -0.41
CA GLU A 46 7.08 13.67 -1.00
C GLU A 46 6.84 13.59 -2.51
N ARG A 47 7.60 12.73 -3.22
CA ARG A 47 7.44 12.53 -4.66
C ARG A 47 6.10 11.88 -5.03
N LEU A 48 5.66 10.89 -4.26
CA LEU A 48 4.45 10.11 -4.59
C LEU A 48 3.15 10.76 -4.10
N SER A 49 3.20 11.58 -3.06
CA SER A 49 2.02 12.18 -2.45
C SER A 49 2.22 13.68 -2.13
N PRO A 50 2.50 14.53 -3.14
CA PRO A 50 2.88 15.92 -2.94
C PRO A 50 1.75 16.84 -2.48
N ASN A 51 0.49 16.42 -2.61
CA ASN A 51 -0.67 17.26 -2.39
C ASN A 51 -1.91 16.47 -1.92
N LEU A 52 -2.95 17.21 -1.54
CA LEU A 52 -4.20 16.63 -1.02
C LEU A 52 -4.89 15.72 -2.04
N PRO A 53 -5.02 16.07 -3.34
CA PRO A 53 -5.56 15.15 -4.35
C PRO A 53 -4.81 13.82 -4.41
N ALA A 54 -3.47 13.84 -4.45
CA ALA A 54 -2.66 12.63 -4.43
C ALA A 54 -2.87 11.81 -3.14
N GLY A 55 -2.90 12.49 -1.99
CA GLY A 55 -3.19 11.85 -0.70
C GLY A 55 -4.55 11.13 -0.66
N ARG A 56 -5.58 11.71 -1.29
CA ARG A 56 -6.90 11.09 -1.42
C ARG A 56 -6.87 9.84 -2.30
N VAL A 57 -6.18 9.89 -3.43
CA VAL A 57 -6.01 8.72 -4.31
C VAL A 57 -5.33 7.57 -3.58
N TRP A 58 -4.30 7.85 -2.77
CA TRP A 58 -3.65 6.83 -1.94
C TRP A 58 -4.57 6.26 -0.85
N ALA A 59 -5.41 7.10 -0.24
CA ALA A 59 -6.39 6.66 0.76
C ALA A 59 -7.42 5.68 0.14
N ASP A 60 -7.95 6.04 -1.02
CA ASP A 60 -8.93 5.22 -1.75
C ASP A 60 -8.30 3.88 -2.19
N LEU A 61 -7.05 3.90 -2.67
CA LEU A 61 -6.32 2.68 -3.02
C LEU A 61 -6.11 1.77 -1.80
N ALA A 62 -5.69 2.32 -0.65
CA ALA A 62 -5.49 1.56 0.58
C ALA A 62 -6.77 0.81 0.99
N GLN A 63 -7.92 1.49 0.95
CA GLN A 63 -9.22 0.89 1.24
C GLN A 63 -9.57 -0.22 0.25
N SER A 64 -9.38 0.02 -1.04
CA SER A 64 -9.66 -0.95 -2.11
C SER A 64 -8.82 -2.21 -1.97
N LEU A 65 -7.50 -2.07 -1.79
CA LEU A 65 -6.58 -3.21 -1.64
C LEU A 65 -6.82 -3.99 -0.35
N GLY A 66 -7.10 -3.32 0.77
CA GLY A 66 -7.45 -4.00 2.02
C GLY A 66 -8.73 -4.84 1.91
N ASN A 67 -9.75 -4.32 1.23
CA ASN A 67 -10.98 -5.08 0.94
C ASN A 67 -10.71 -6.28 0.03
N ARG A 68 -9.89 -6.09 -1.01
CA ARG A 68 -9.50 -7.16 -1.95
C ARG A 68 -8.72 -8.26 -1.24
N ALA A 69 -7.76 -7.91 -0.38
CA ALA A 69 -6.95 -8.86 0.37
C ALA A 69 -7.82 -9.77 1.26
N ARG A 70 -8.77 -9.19 2.00
CA ARG A 70 -9.73 -9.94 2.83
C ARG A 70 -10.61 -10.88 2.01
N ARG A 71 -11.15 -10.40 0.88
CA ARG A 71 -12.00 -11.20 -0.01
C ARG A 71 -11.21 -12.33 -0.67
N GLY A 72 -10.02 -12.04 -1.18
CA GLY A 72 -9.15 -13.03 -1.82
C GLY A 72 -8.79 -14.18 -0.89
N ARG A 73 -8.52 -13.88 0.39
CA ARG A 73 -8.33 -14.91 1.41
C ARG A 73 -9.59 -15.76 1.63
N ALA A 74 -10.77 -15.13 1.71
CA ALA A 74 -12.03 -15.83 1.95
C ALA A 74 -12.40 -16.84 0.84
N VAL A 75 -11.87 -16.66 -0.37
CA VAL A 75 -12.11 -17.56 -1.52
C VAL A 75 -10.88 -18.41 -1.89
N ASN A 76 -9.88 -18.51 -1.02
CA ASN A 76 -8.65 -19.31 -1.21
C ASN A 76 -7.81 -18.94 -2.46
N LEU A 77 -7.70 -17.65 -2.80
CA LEU A 77 -6.76 -17.22 -3.84
C LEU A 77 -5.31 -17.48 -3.46
N ASP A 78 -4.48 -17.71 -4.47
CA ASP A 78 -3.03 -17.79 -4.30
C ASP A 78 -2.47 -16.48 -3.72
N PRO A 79 -1.77 -16.51 -2.56
CA PRO A 79 -1.26 -15.30 -1.91
C PRO A 79 -0.24 -14.53 -2.75
N ALA A 80 0.61 -15.20 -3.52
CA ALA A 80 1.66 -14.55 -4.29
C ALA A 80 1.05 -13.78 -5.48
N ALA A 81 0.09 -14.38 -6.19
CA ALA A 81 -0.66 -13.72 -7.25
C ALA A 81 -1.42 -12.49 -6.73
N LEU A 82 -2.03 -12.58 -5.55
CA LEU A 82 -2.73 -11.47 -4.92
C LEU A 82 -1.79 -10.32 -4.54
N LEU A 83 -0.60 -10.63 -3.99
CA LEU A 83 0.42 -9.62 -3.71
C LEU A 83 0.94 -8.95 -4.97
N MET A 84 1.20 -9.72 -6.03
CA MET A 84 1.63 -9.17 -7.32
C MET A 84 0.58 -8.21 -7.88
N ASP A 85 -0.69 -8.61 -7.87
CA ASP A 85 -1.82 -7.79 -8.28
C ASP A 85 -1.96 -6.51 -7.43
N MET A 86 -1.63 -6.55 -6.14
CA MET A 86 -1.59 -5.37 -5.28
C MET A 86 -0.47 -4.40 -5.70
N VAL A 87 0.75 -4.92 -5.90
CA VAL A 87 1.91 -4.10 -6.30
C VAL A 87 1.69 -3.45 -7.67
N LEU A 88 1.12 -4.18 -8.64
CA LEU A 88 0.81 -3.64 -9.96
C LEU A 88 -0.17 -2.45 -9.90
N LYS A 89 -1.16 -2.48 -9.01
CA LYS A 89 -2.08 -1.33 -8.84
C LYS A 89 -1.43 -0.15 -8.14
N ILE A 90 -0.50 -0.39 -7.23
CA ILE A 90 0.29 0.68 -6.62
C ILE A 90 1.13 1.37 -7.69
N ASP A 91 1.77 0.59 -8.57
CA ASP A 91 2.54 1.13 -9.70
C ASP A 91 1.68 1.91 -10.69
N GLU A 92 0.50 1.37 -11.05
CA GLU A 92 -0.47 2.06 -11.91
C GLU A 92 -0.87 3.43 -11.33
N VAL A 93 -1.27 3.46 -10.06
CA VAL A 93 -1.63 4.72 -9.37
C VAL A 93 -0.45 5.68 -9.32
N ALA A 94 0.75 5.20 -8.97
CA ALA A 94 1.96 6.03 -8.98
C ALA A 94 2.21 6.66 -10.36
N GLY A 95 2.05 5.89 -11.43
CA GLY A 95 2.18 6.34 -12.82
C GLY A 95 1.12 7.37 -13.25
N THR A 96 -0.07 7.36 -12.65
CA THR A 96 -1.08 8.39 -12.89
C THR A 96 -0.80 9.69 -12.15
N LEU A 97 -0.20 9.63 -10.96
CA LEU A 97 0.11 10.79 -10.13
C LEU A 97 1.40 11.50 -10.53
N ALA A 98 2.31 10.81 -11.22
CA ALA A 98 3.58 11.36 -11.70
C ALA A 98 3.47 12.19 -12.99
N ARG A 99 2.26 12.46 -13.48
CA ARG A 99 2.00 13.21 -14.72
C ARG A 99 1.80 14.70 -14.48
#